data_AF-A0A661CXP4-F1
#
_entry.id   AF-A0A661CXP4-F1
#
_cell.length_a   1.000
_cell.length_b   1.000
_cell.length_c   1.000
_cell.angle_alpha   90.00
_cell.angle_beta   90.00
_cell.angle_gamma   90.00
#
_symmetry.space_group_name_H-M   'P 1'
#
loop_
_entity.id
_entity.type
_entity.pdbx_description
1 polymer ?
#
loop_
_entity_poly.entity_id
_entity_poly.type
_entity_poly.pdbx_seq_one_letter_code
_entity_poly.pdbx_strand_id
1 'polypeptide(L)'
;MNIKTGYITLLLVIFSLFSANTLAAEWQLDPTNSQVSFISTKKVNVAETHYFKKLQGSVDSQGQLILAIDLASVDTNIPVRDERMKE
;
A
#
# COMPACT_ATOMS: atom_id res chain seq x y z
N MET A 1 -40.87 -6.19 31.80
CA MET A 1 -40.13 -5.73 30.59
C MET A 1 -40.74 -6.44 29.39
N ASN A 2 -41.27 -5.72 28.40
CA ASN A 2 -42.03 -6.32 27.30
C ASN A 2 -41.11 -7.14 26.37
N ILE A 3 -41.58 -8.30 25.91
CA ILE A 3 -40.85 -9.21 25.00
C ILE A 3 -40.37 -8.47 23.74
N LYS A 4 -41.18 -7.54 23.21
CA LYS A 4 -40.81 -6.67 22.08
C LYS A 4 -39.63 -5.73 22.37
N THR A 5 -39.56 -5.20 23.60
CA THR A 5 -38.43 -4.35 24.04
C THR A 5 -37.14 -5.17 24.11
N GLY A 6 -37.22 -6.44 24.53
CA GLY A 6 -36.05 -7.35 24.56
C GLY A 6 -35.42 -7.58 23.19
N TYR A 7 -36.24 -7.81 22.14
CA TYR A 7 -35.73 -7.98 20.77
C TYR A 7 -35.10 -6.72 20.21
N ILE A 8 -35.65 -5.54 20.49
CA ILE A 8 -35.10 -4.25 20.05
C ILE A 8 -33.74 -4.01 20.71
N THR A 9 -33.63 -4.27 22.02
CA THR A 9 -32.35 -4.14 22.74
C THR A 9 -31.31 -5.14 22.22
N LEU A 10 -31.71 -6.38 21.93
CA LEU A 10 -30.82 -7.39 21.35
C LEU A 10 -30.29 -6.97 19.97
N LEU A 11 -31.16 -6.41 19.13
CA LEU A 11 -30.81 -5.97 17.78
C LEU A 11 -29.87 -4.76 17.80
N LEU A 12 -30.08 -3.83 18.73
CA LEU A 12 -29.18 -2.67 18.96
C LEU A 12 -27.79 -3.11 19.44
N VAL A 13 -27.70 -4.10 20.32
CA VAL A 13 -26.40 -4.64 20.79
C VAL A 13 -25.64 -5.27 19.62
N ILE A 14 -26.30 -6.08 18.79
CA ILE A 14 -25.68 -6.71 17.62
C ILE A 14 -25.17 -5.65 16.63
N PHE A 15 -25.92 -4.58 16.40
CA PHE A 15 -25.51 -3.48 15.51
C PHE A 15 -24.27 -2.74 16.05
N SER A 16 -24.21 -2.49 17.36
CA SER A 16 -23.06 -1.81 17.99
C SER A 16 -21.76 -2.61 17.93
N LEU A 17 -21.86 -3.95 17.98
CA LEU A 17 -20.71 -4.85 17.85
C LEU A 17 -20.15 -4.87 16.42
N PHE A 18 -21.00 -4.63 15.41
CA PHE A 18 -20.57 -4.58 14.01
C PHE A 18 -19.82 -3.27 13.67
N SER A 19 -20.20 -2.15 14.28
CA SER A 19 -19.59 -0.83 14.03
C SER A 19 -18.17 -0.64 14.60
N ALA A 20 -17.71 -1.52 15.49
CA ALA A 20 -16.38 -1.39 16.10
C ALA A 20 -15.22 -1.70 15.13
N ASN A 21 -15.48 -2.43 14.04
CA ASN A 21 -14.45 -2.82 13.07
C ASN A 21 -14.18 -1.77 11.98
N THR A 22 -14.93 -0.66 11.93
CA THR A 22 -14.87 0.30 10.82
C THR A 22 -14.04 1.56 11.11
N LEU A 23 -13.35 1.66 12.26
CA LEU A 23 -12.67 2.89 12.70
C LEU A 23 -11.14 2.90 12.57
N ALA A 24 -10.53 1.89 11.94
CA ALA A 24 -9.09 1.87 11.64
C ALA A 24 -8.86 1.35 10.24
N ALA A 25 -9.29 2.11 9.23
CA ALA A 25 -8.88 1.84 7.86
C ALA A 25 -7.41 2.27 7.70
N GLU A 26 -6.50 1.34 7.94
CA GLU A 26 -5.12 1.46 7.46
C GLU A 26 -5.18 1.53 5.93
N TRP A 27 -4.65 2.61 5.35
CA TRP A 27 -4.62 2.73 3.90
C TRP A 27 -3.54 1.80 3.38
N GLN A 28 -3.87 1.00 2.36
CA GLN A 28 -2.91 0.13 1.70
C GLN A 28 -2.61 0.68 0.30
N LEU A 29 -1.34 0.66 -0.08
CA LEU A 29 -0.89 1.02 -1.43
C LEU A 29 -1.45 0.02 -2.44
N ASP A 30 -2.07 0.53 -3.50
CA ASP A 30 -2.47 -0.26 -4.66
C ASP A 30 -1.26 -0.45 -5.60
N PRO A 31 -0.68 -1.66 -5.69
CA PRO A 31 0.51 -1.90 -6.50
C PRO A 31 0.25 -1.79 -8.01
N THR A 32 -1.01 -1.83 -8.46
CA THR A 32 -1.36 -1.74 -9.89
C THR A 32 -1.41 -0.28 -10.35
N ASN A 33 -1.77 0.63 -9.45
CA ASN A 33 -1.93 2.06 -9.74
C ASN A 33 -0.85 2.94 -9.10
N SER A 34 0.22 2.33 -8.57
CA SER A 34 1.33 3.04 -7.93
C SER A 34 2.66 2.74 -8.64
N GLN A 35 3.55 3.73 -8.70
CA GLN A 35 4.87 3.57 -9.28
C GLN A 35 5.90 4.42 -8.53
N VAL A 36 7.09 3.85 -8.31
CA VAL A 36 8.28 4.56 -7.87
C VAL A 36 9.32 4.46 -8.97
N SER A 37 9.76 5.61 -9.45
CA SER A 37 10.71 5.75 -10.54
C SER A 37 11.94 6.54 -10.08
N PHE A 38 13.08 6.26 -10.70
CA PHE A 38 14.31 7.01 -10.50
C PHE A 38 14.96 7.33 -11.84
N ILE A 39 15.74 8.41 -11.87
CA ILE A 39 16.40 8.89 -13.09
C ILE A 39 17.91 8.81 -12.88
N SER A 40 18.61 8.21 -13.86
CA SER A 40 20.07 8.28 -13.96
C SER A 40 20.47 9.12 -15.16
N THR A 41 21.61 9.81 -15.07
CA THR A 41 22.20 10.51 -16.22
C THR A 41 23.50 9.83 -16.63
N LYS A 42 23.67 9.51 -17.91
CA LYS A 42 24.94 9.03 -18.48
C LYS A 42 25.48 10.01 -19.50
N LYS A 43 26.79 9.97 -19.73
CA LYS A 43 27.48 10.84 -20.70
C LYS A 43 27.15 12.33 -20.50
N VAL A 44 26.94 12.76 -19.25
CA VAL A 44 26.57 14.13 -18.85
C VAL A 44 25.14 14.56 -19.21
N ASN A 45 24.56 14.08 -20.31
CA ASN A 45 23.31 14.64 -20.85
C ASN A 45 22.24 13.62 -21.27
N VAL A 46 22.48 12.32 -21.10
CA VAL A 46 21.49 11.29 -21.45
C VAL A 46 20.77 10.84 -20.18
N ALA A 47 19.56 11.34 -19.97
CA ALA A 47 18.68 10.91 -18.88
C ALA A 47 18.00 9.58 -19.23
N GLU A 48 17.93 8.67 -18.27
CA GLU A 48 17.27 7.37 -18.37
C GLU A 48 16.34 7.19 -17.16
N THR A 49 15.08 6.86 -17.42
CA THR A 49 14.07 6.59 -16.39
C THR A 49 13.94 5.08 -16.15
N HIS A 50 13.94 4.71 -14.88
CA HIS A 50 13.82 3.32 -14.41
C HIS A 50 12.75 3.25 -13.32
N TYR A 51 12.27 2.06 -13.00
CA TYR A 51 11.23 1.88 -11.98
C TYR A 51 11.38 0.56 -11.23
N PHE A 52 10.67 0.43 -10.11
CA PHE A 52 10.55 -0.84 -9.37
C PHE A 52 9.18 -1.45 -9.62
N LYS A 53 9.14 -2.75 -9.93
CA LYS A 53 7.89 -3.49 -10.23
C LYS A 53 7.10 -3.88 -8.99
N LYS A 54 7.74 -3.95 -7.83
CA LYS A 54 7.13 -4.45 -6.60
C LYS A 54 7.25 -3.41 -5.50
N LEU A 55 6.09 -2.86 -5.15
CA LEU A 55 5.92 -1.86 -4.11
C LEU A 55 4.90 -2.37 -3.10
N GLN A 56 5.17 -2.12 -1.83
CA GLN A 56 4.21 -2.30 -0.75
C GLN A 56 4.23 -1.03 0.08
N GLY A 57 3.08 -0.61 0.58
CA GLY A 57 3.06 0.55 1.45
C GLY A 57 1.75 0.66 2.19
N SER A 58 1.78 1.37 3.31
CA SER A 58 0.60 1.61 4.11
C SER A 58 0.67 2.96 4.81
N VAL A 59 -0.49 3.51 5.17
CA VAL A 59 -0.62 4.65 6.08
C VAL A 59 -1.45 4.21 7.28
N ASP A 60 -0.87 4.30 8.47
CA ASP A 60 -1.56 3.92 9.70
C ASP A 60 -2.55 4.99 10.20
N SER A 61 -3.27 4.69 11.28
CA SER A 61 -4.23 5.61 11.90
C SER A 61 -3.60 6.90 12.46
N GLN A 62 -2.28 6.93 12.67
CA GLN A 62 -1.52 8.08 13.15
C GLN A 62 -0.97 8.92 11.98
N GLY A 63 -1.21 8.50 10.74
CA GLY A 63 -0.69 9.14 9.54
C GLY A 63 0.76 8.76 9.20
N GLN A 64 1.32 7.73 9.84
CA GLN A 64 2.64 7.23 9.49
C GLN A 64 2.58 6.46 8.16
N LEU A 65 3.31 6.95 7.17
CA LEU A 65 3.53 6.27 5.90
C LEU A 65 4.73 5.32 5.99
N ILE A 66 4.52 4.07 5.57
CA ILE A 66 5.58 3.10 5.31
C ILE A 66 5.55 2.76 3.82
N LEU A 67 6.71 2.78 3.17
CA LEU A 67 6.89 2.33 1.79
C LEU A 67 8.06 1.34 1.75
N ALA A 68 7.77 0.12 1.32
CA ALA A 68 8.75 -0.92 1.07
C ALA A 68 8.91 -1.12 -0.45
N ILE A 69 10.16 -1.11 -0.89
CA ILE A 69 10.54 -1.29 -2.29
C ILE A 69 11.38 -2.56 -2.36
N ASP A 70 10.94 -3.55 -3.13
CA ASP A 70 11.76 -4.71 -3.43
C ASP A 70 12.80 -4.29 -4.48
N LEU A 71 14.05 -4.09 -4.06
CA LEU A 71 15.14 -3.64 -4.93
C LEU A 71 15.46 -4.66 -6.03
N ALA A 72 15.19 -5.95 -5.81
CA ALA A 72 15.36 -6.97 -6.84
C ALA A 72 14.33 -6.86 -7.98
N SER A 73 13.31 -6.01 -7.80
CA SER A 73 12.27 -5.72 -8.80
C SER A 73 12.59 -4.56 -9.74
N VAL A 74 13.83 -4.05 -9.71
CA VAL A 74 14.29 -2.99 -10.62
C VAL A 74 14.07 -3.37 -12.09
N ASP A 75 13.59 -2.41 -12.87
CA ASP A 75 13.47 -2.49 -14.32
C ASP A 75 14.04 -1.22 -14.94
N THR A 76 15.14 -1.40 -15.65
CA THR A 76 15.83 -0.35 -16.40
C THR A 76 15.56 -0.41 -17.91
N ASN A 77 14.62 -1.25 -18.35
CA ASN A 77 14.37 -1.68 -19.71
C ASN A 77 15.57 -2.38 -20.39
N ILE A 78 16.60 -2.76 -19.62
CA ILE A 78 17.81 -3.44 -20.11
C ILE A 78 18.14 -4.60 -19.14
N PRO A 79 17.82 -5.86 -19.46
CA PRO A 79 17.94 -6.98 -18.52
C PRO A 79 19.34 -7.16 -17.90
N VAL A 80 20.41 -7.00 -18.68
CA VAL A 80 21.79 -7.12 -18.17
C VAL A 80 22.14 -6.00 -17.17
N ARG A 81 21.50 -4.83 -17.28
CA ARG A 81 21.68 -3.74 -16.33
C ARG A 81 20.88 -4.01 -15.06
N ASP A 82 19.70 -4.62 -15.18
CA ASP A 82 18.91 -5.04 -14.02
C ASP A 82 19.69 -6.05 -13.16
N GLU A 83 20.35 -7.04 -13.78
CA GLU A 83 21.17 -8.01 -13.04
C GLU A 83 22.32 -7.34 -12.27
N ARG A 84 23.06 -6.42 -12.90
CA ARG A 84 24.16 -5.69 -12.24
C ARG A 84 23.69 -4.80 -11.08
N MET A 85 22.44 -4.33 -11.10
CA MET A 85 21.89 -3.52 -10.02
C MET A 85 21.41 -4.35 -8.82
N LYS A 86 21.31 -5.68 -8.98
CA LYS A 86 20.88 -6.61 -7.92
C LYS A 86 22.05 -7.22 -7.14
N GLU A 87 23.26 -7.14 -7.67
CA GLU A 87 24.52 -7.54 -7.02
C GLU A 87 24.92 -6.54 -5.92
#